data_AF-A0A349SNI0-F1
#
_entry.id   AF-A0A349SNI0-F1
#
_cell.length_a   1.000
_cell.length_b   1.000
_cell.length_c   1.000
_cell.angle_alpha   90.00
_cell.angle_beta   90.00
_cell.angle_gamma   90.00
#
_symmetry.space_group_name_H-M   'P 1'
#
loop_
_entity.id
_entity.type
_entity.pdbx_description
1 polymer ?
#
loop_
_entity_poly.entity_id
_entity_poly.type
_entity_poly.pdbx_seq_one_letter_code
_entity_poly.pdbx_strand_id
1 'polypeptide(L)'
;MKQILWNLLDNAFKYTEQGSVLLRVRAIDTADPNAQRGRQKIRLRFTIEDTGMGVPKEKLKTLFRPFEQADTSFTRDFGGAGLGLAISQHLAGLMDGEIQVQSEQQAGSQFHLNLCCLPVQPRAAVPATDTAMLEGKKILLVGPASRYLEEATRALLGCGAVARCVDYPGEATEKVTDAALHSAQDLVALCLEPEQEVTVFAAKIHPFTAAFADLPLLLLAPFGWAPVADELRQLGLTHWCPRPLVVQKLASMVADTLRGSLLSDQPLEGEPAAVLHSGYAGKRVLVAEDNHVNQIVISRMLDKLGLAYDLVSDGRQALDRLTRDYQAYHLVLMDCEMPV
;
A
#
# COMPACT_ATOMS: atom_id res chain seq x y z
N MET A 1 13.45 -11.02 -7.59
CA MET A 1 12.44 -9.94 -7.77
C MET A 1 11.88 -9.37 -6.48
N LYS A 2 11.09 -10.12 -5.68
CA LYS A 2 10.42 -9.57 -4.47
C LYS A 2 11.39 -8.84 -3.53
N GLN A 3 12.55 -9.43 -3.27
CA GLN A 3 13.61 -8.82 -2.45
C GLN A 3 14.13 -7.49 -3.00
N ILE A 4 14.30 -7.38 -4.33
CA ILE A 4 14.73 -6.14 -4.98
C ILE A 4 13.68 -5.05 -4.75
N LEU A 5 12.41 -5.36 -5.04
CA LEU A 5 11.30 -4.41 -4.88
C LEU A 5 11.09 -3.99 -3.43
N TRP A 6 11.13 -4.94 -2.50
CA TRP A 6 11.02 -4.65 -1.07
C TRP A 6 12.10 -3.69 -0.61
N ASN A 7 13.34 -3.92 -1.01
CA ASN A 7 14.46 -3.07 -0.64
C ASN A 7 14.36 -1.66 -1.27
N LEU A 8 13.94 -1.54 -2.52
CA LEU A 8 13.71 -0.23 -3.14
C LEU A 8 12.55 0.53 -2.49
N LEU A 9 11.45 -0.16 -2.16
CA LEU A 9 10.30 0.43 -1.46
C LEU A 9 10.63 0.82 -0.02
N ASP A 10 11.36 -0.04 0.70
CA ASP A 10 11.78 0.21 2.07
C ASP A 10 12.66 1.45 2.16
N ASN A 11 13.62 1.61 1.23
CA ASN A 11 14.40 2.85 1.12
C ASN A 11 13.49 4.06 0.83
N ALA A 12 12.54 3.94 -0.11
CA ALA A 12 11.62 5.02 -0.43
C ALA A 12 10.80 5.48 0.79
N PHE A 13 10.27 4.55 1.58
CA PHE A 13 9.54 4.88 2.83
C PHE A 13 10.46 5.45 3.90
N LYS A 14 11.65 4.85 4.09
CA LYS A 14 12.63 5.28 5.08
C LYS A 14 13.11 6.72 4.86
N TYR A 15 13.29 7.15 3.62
CA TYR A 15 13.83 8.46 3.27
C TYR A 15 12.74 9.50 2.90
N THR A 16 11.46 9.15 3.08
CA THR A 16 10.31 10.03 2.87
C THR A 16 9.52 10.18 4.16
N GLU A 17 9.87 11.19 4.97
CA GLU A 17 9.14 11.49 6.21
C GLU A 17 7.72 12.01 5.94
N GLN A 18 7.60 12.91 4.94
CA GLN A 18 6.33 13.46 4.49
C GLN A 18 6.26 13.41 2.96
N GLY A 19 5.08 13.11 2.44
CA GLY A 19 4.83 13.05 1.00
C GLY A 19 4.35 11.69 0.54
N SER A 20 4.90 11.15 -0.55
CA SER A 20 4.34 9.94 -1.16
C SER A 20 5.39 9.04 -1.81
N VAL A 21 5.08 7.74 -1.80
CA VAL A 21 5.82 6.70 -2.52
C VAL A 21 4.88 6.04 -3.53
N LEU A 22 5.32 5.93 -4.77
CA LEU A 22 4.56 5.32 -5.87
C LEU A 22 5.36 4.18 -6.49
N LEU A 23 4.73 3.01 -6.61
CA LEU A 23 5.19 1.93 -7.46
C LEU A 23 4.35 1.87 -8.74
N ARG A 24 5.01 1.99 -9.89
CA ARG A 24 4.38 1.85 -11.20
C ARG A 24 5.04 0.74 -11.99
N VAL A 25 4.24 -0.10 -12.65
CA VAL A 25 4.74 -1.16 -13.53
C VAL A 25 4.23 -0.92 -14.94
N ARG A 26 5.11 -0.90 -15.93
CA ARG A 26 4.76 -0.77 -17.35
C ARG A 26 5.57 -1.73 -18.21
N ALA A 27 4.97 -2.26 -19.27
CA ALA A 27 5.74 -2.83 -20.37
C ALA A 27 6.34 -1.69 -21.19
N ILE A 28 7.65 -1.75 -21.45
CA ILE A 28 8.39 -0.69 -22.19
C ILE A 28 8.92 -1.17 -23.54
N ASP A 29 9.04 -2.47 -23.74
CA ASP A 29 9.44 -3.06 -25.00
C ASP A 29 8.82 -4.45 -25.14
N THR A 30 8.17 -4.69 -26.27
CA THR A 30 7.53 -5.99 -26.57
C THR A 30 8.21 -6.70 -27.73
N ALA A 31 9.18 -6.09 -28.41
CA ALA A 31 9.75 -6.66 -29.62
C ALA A 31 11.26 -6.91 -29.48
N ASP A 32 11.64 -8.18 -29.34
CA ASP A 32 12.96 -8.61 -29.81
C ASP A 32 12.81 -8.96 -31.30
N PRO A 33 13.36 -8.16 -32.23
CA PRO A 33 13.28 -8.42 -33.67
C PRO A 33 13.96 -9.74 -34.09
N ASN A 34 14.79 -10.34 -33.22
CA ASN A 34 15.45 -11.63 -33.45
C ASN A 34 14.77 -12.81 -32.74
N ALA A 35 13.64 -12.59 -32.05
CA ALA A 35 12.95 -13.68 -31.37
C ALA A 35 12.33 -14.67 -32.37
N GLN A 36 12.79 -15.93 -32.32
CA GLN A 36 12.14 -17.05 -32.99
C GLN A 36 10.65 -17.10 -32.59
N ARG A 37 9.77 -17.35 -33.57
CA ARG A 37 8.32 -17.48 -33.40
C ARG A 37 8.00 -18.38 -32.19
N GLY A 38 7.56 -17.80 -31.08
CA GLY A 38 7.00 -18.55 -29.94
C GLY A 38 7.37 -18.09 -28.52
N ARG A 39 8.39 -17.24 -28.31
CA ARG A 39 8.77 -16.76 -26.96
C ARG A 39 9.27 -15.32 -26.95
N GLN A 40 8.39 -14.39 -27.31
CA GLN A 40 8.70 -12.96 -27.26
C GLN A 40 8.84 -12.54 -25.79
N LYS A 41 10.07 -12.17 -25.38
CA LYS A 41 10.32 -11.60 -24.04
C LYS A 41 9.69 -10.21 -23.99
N ILE A 42 9.03 -9.88 -22.88
CA ILE A 42 8.49 -8.55 -22.60
C ILE A 42 9.41 -7.88 -21.60
N ARG A 43 9.82 -6.64 -21.88
CA ARG A 43 10.56 -5.84 -20.91
C ARG A 43 9.60 -5.07 -20.02
N LEU A 44 9.63 -5.37 -18.73
CA LEU A 44 8.87 -4.67 -17.70
C LEU A 44 9.77 -3.65 -17.01
N ARG A 45 9.27 -2.43 -16.81
CA ARG A 45 9.86 -1.40 -15.97
C ARG A 45 9.02 -1.24 -14.71
N PHE A 46 9.65 -1.47 -13.57
CA PHE A 46 9.15 -1.13 -12.25
C PHE A 46 9.77 0.21 -11.85
N THR A 47 8.95 1.23 -11.65
CA THR A 47 9.37 2.55 -11.20
C THR A 47 8.92 2.75 -9.76
N ILE A 48 9.87 2.94 -8.85
CA ILE A 48 9.63 3.37 -7.48
C ILE A 48 9.98 4.86 -7.43
N GLU A 49 9.02 5.70 -7.08
CA GLU A 49 9.19 7.15 -7.04
C GLU A 49 8.75 7.69 -5.67
N ASP A 50 9.66 8.38 -5.02
CA ASP A 50 9.46 9.01 -3.71
C ASP A 50 9.67 10.52 -3.79
N THR A 51 9.06 11.25 -2.86
CA THR A 51 9.21 12.71 -2.70
C THR A 51 10.10 13.05 -1.51
N GLY A 52 11.00 12.13 -1.13
CA GLY A 52 11.84 12.25 0.06
C GLY A 52 13.01 13.20 -0.13
N MET A 53 14.03 13.05 0.73
CA MET A 53 15.20 13.92 0.75
C MET A 53 16.07 13.87 -0.53
N GLY A 54 15.87 12.88 -1.39
CA GLY A 54 16.67 12.67 -2.60
C GLY A 54 18.14 12.29 -2.33
N VAL A 55 18.89 12.08 -3.40
CA VAL A 55 20.30 11.66 -3.39
C VAL A 55 21.15 12.73 -4.10
N PRO A 56 22.18 13.28 -3.44
CA PRO A 56 23.11 14.23 -4.07
C PRO A 56 23.84 13.63 -5.28
N LYS A 57 24.13 14.46 -6.29
CA LYS A 57 24.70 14.02 -7.58
C LYS A 57 26.03 13.27 -7.43
N GLU A 58 26.84 13.69 -6.48
CA GLU A 58 28.13 13.10 -6.12
C GLU A 58 28.00 11.69 -5.53
N LYS A 59 26.88 11.39 -4.85
CA LYS A 59 26.61 10.08 -4.23
C LYS A 59 25.93 9.11 -5.19
N LEU A 60 25.27 9.57 -6.26
CA LEU A 60 24.61 8.70 -7.24
C LEU A 60 25.54 7.64 -7.85
N LYS A 61 26.83 7.98 -8.06
CA LYS A 61 27.82 7.06 -8.64
C LYS A 61 28.29 5.97 -7.68
N THR A 62 28.20 6.21 -6.37
CA THR A 62 28.66 5.26 -5.34
C THR A 62 27.50 4.54 -4.67
N LEU A 63 26.26 4.94 -4.92
CA LEU A 63 25.04 4.42 -4.29
C LEU A 63 24.89 2.88 -4.33
N PHE A 64 25.35 2.25 -5.41
CA PHE A 64 25.28 0.79 -5.58
C PHE A 64 26.53 0.03 -5.12
N ARG A 65 27.55 0.73 -4.60
CA ARG A 65 28.74 0.07 -4.07
C ARG A 65 28.43 -0.50 -2.68
N PRO A 66 28.98 -1.68 -2.33
CA PRO A 66 28.82 -2.24 -1.00
C PRO A 66 29.31 -1.28 0.08
N PHE A 67 28.55 -1.19 1.19
CA PHE A 67 28.89 -0.39 2.38
C PHE A 67 28.93 1.12 2.19
N GLU A 68 28.53 1.63 1.02
CA GLU A 68 28.40 3.06 0.77
C GLU A 68 27.04 3.58 1.24
N GLN A 69 27.04 4.72 1.93
CA GLN A 69 25.85 5.40 2.41
C GLN A 69 25.82 6.85 1.90
N ALA A 70 24.64 7.30 1.48
CA ALA A 70 24.44 8.67 1.01
C ALA A 70 24.53 9.68 2.16
N ASP A 71 24.10 9.30 3.36
CA ASP A 71 24.06 10.15 4.55
C ASP A 71 24.53 9.38 5.79
N THR A 72 25.47 9.96 6.56
CA THR A 72 25.99 9.38 7.81
C THR A 72 25.21 9.86 9.03
N SER A 73 24.37 10.89 8.89
CA SER A 73 23.61 11.50 9.99
C SER A 73 22.41 10.64 10.45
N PHE A 74 21.82 9.86 9.54
CA PHE A 74 20.70 8.92 9.79
C PHE A 74 21.11 7.58 10.43
N THR A 75 22.36 7.44 10.87
CA THR A 75 22.89 6.19 11.45
C THR A 75 22.32 5.85 12.83
N ARG A 76 21.75 6.82 13.55
CA ARG A 76 21.27 6.58 14.92
C ARG A 76 19.87 5.96 15.01
N ASP A 77 19.00 6.21 14.03
CA ASP A 77 17.59 5.78 14.13
C ASP A 77 17.22 4.64 13.15
N PHE A 78 17.94 4.44 12.03
CA PHE A 78 17.54 3.44 11.00
C PHE A 78 18.72 2.79 10.23
N GLY A 79 19.90 2.67 10.81
CA GLY A 79 21.13 2.25 10.11
C GLY A 79 21.11 0.84 9.51
N GLY A 80 21.04 0.72 8.18
CA GLY A 80 21.24 -0.55 7.46
C GLY A 80 22.70 -0.70 7.00
N ALA A 81 23.19 -1.93 6.82
CA ALA A 81 24.58 -2.26 6.48
C ALA A 81 25.13 -1.68 5.14
N GLY A 82 24.37 -0.86 4.41
CA GLY A 82 24.78 -0.30 3.10
C GLY A 82 24.90 -1.36 2.00
N LEU A 83 24.40 -2.58 2.24
CA LEU A 83 24.48 -3.70 1.30
C LEU A 83 23.24 -3.85 0.42
N GLY A 84 22.12 -3.27 0.84
CA GLY A 84 20.83 -3.46 0.17
C GLY A 84 20.90 -3.18 -1.33
N LEU A 85 21.26 -1.97 -1.73
CA LEU A 85 21.23 -1.57 -3.15
C LEU A 85 22.24 -2.37 -3.99
N ALA A 86 23.41 -2.69 -3.43
CA ALA A 86 24.40 -3.54 -4.09
C ALA A 86 23.85 -4.96 -4.37
N ILE A 87 23.19 -5.58 -3.39
CA ILE A 87 22.54 -6.88 -3.55
C ILE A 87 21.42 -6.78 -4.58
N SER A 88 20.60 -5.74 -4.52
CA SER A 88 19.53 -5.49 -5.49
C SER A 88 20.06 -5.38 -6.92
N GLN A 89 21.16 -4.65 -7.14
CA GLN A 89 21.78 -4.52 -8.46
C GLN A 89 22.34 -5.87 -8.96
N HIS A 90 22.99 -6.64 -8.08
CA HIS A 90 23.49 -7.97 -8.44
C HIS A 90 22.35 -8.93 -8.81
N LEU A 91 21.27 -8.98 -8.00
CA LEU A 91 20.10 -9.81 -8.27
C LEU A 91 19.39 -9.39 -9.56
N ALA A 92 19.32 -8.09 -9.87
CA ALA A 92 18.78 -7.61 -11.15
C ALA A 92 19.63 -8.11 -12.32
N GLY A 93 20.97 -8.04 -12.21
CA GLY A 93 21.90 -8.55 -13.22
C GLY A 93 21.75 -10.06 -13.47
N LEU A 94 21.57 -10.86 -12.41
CA LEU A 94 21.27 -12.30 -12.52
C LEU A 94 19.93 -12.59 -13.22
N MET A 95 19.04 -11.60 -13.31
CA MET A 95 17.74 -11.68 -13.97
C MET A 95 17.74 -11.06 -15.38
N ASP A 96 18.90 -10.85 -16.00
CA ASP A 96 19.06 -10.13 -17.28
C ASP A 96 18.39 -8.74 -17.24
N GLY A 97 18.52 -8.08 -16.09
CA GLY A 97 17.92 -6.78 -15.81
C GLY A 97 18.93 -5.75 -15.32
N GLU A 98 18.42 -4.55 -15.05
CA GLU A 98 19.21 -3.43 -14.56
C GLU A 98 18.40 -2.60 -13.57
N ILE A 99 19.12 -1.91 -12.67
CA ILE A 99 18.56 -0.87 -11.82
C ILE A 99 19.19 0.46 -12.21
N GLN A 100 18.36 1.44 -12.49
CA GLN A 100 18.74 2.83 -12.75
C GLN A 100 18.14 3.73 -11.68
N VAL A 101 18.80 4.84 -11.39
CA VAL A 101 18.34 5.83 -10.42
C VAL A 101 18.44 7.23 -11.02
N GLN A 102 17.42 8.03 -10.78
CA GLN A 102 17.38 9.47 -11.02
C GLN A 102 16.95 10.12 -9.72
N SER A 103 17.68 11.11 -9.24
CA SER A 103 17.32 11.78 -7.99
C SER A 103 17.93 13.17 -7.95
N GLU A 104 17.24 14.05 -7.25
CA GLU A 104 17.69 15.41 -6.96
C GLU A 104 17.46 15.68 -5.46
N GLN A 105 18.45 16.27 -4.82
CA GLN A 105 18.40 16.54 -3.38
C GLN A 105 17.23 17.47 -3.07
N GLN A 106 16.44 17.10 -2.06
CA GLN A 106 15.18 17.75 -1.65
C GLN A 106 14.03 17.68 -2.67
N ALA A 107 14.16 16.90 -3.74
CA ALA A 107 13.10 16.70 -4.73
C ALA A 107 12.68 15.23 -4.90
N GLY A 108 13.23 14.32 -4.08
CA GLY A 108 12.93 12.90 -4.09
C GLY A 108 13.80 12.06 -5.04
N SER A 109 13.42 10.80 -5.20
CA SER A 109 14.16 9.83 -6.02
C SER A 109 13.23 8.98 -6.88
N GLN A 110 13.77 8.52 -8.00
CA GLN A 110 13.12 7.60 -8.91
C GLN A 110 14.07 6.44 -9.24
N PHE A 111 13.72 5.23 -8.80
CA PHE A 111 14.42 4.00 -9.11
C PHE A 111 13.66 3.22 -10.19
N HIS A 112 14.36 2.82 -11.23
CA HIS A 112 13.83 1.97 -12.30
C HIS A 112 14.48 0.59 -12.25
N LEU A 113 13.70 -0.44 -12.00
CA LEU A 113 14.10 -1.83 -12.21
C LEU A 113 13.54 -2.29 -13.56
N ASN A 114 14.41 -2.54 -14.53
CA ASN A 114 14.05 -3.11 -15.83
C ASN A 114 14.32 -4.62 -15.81
N LEU A 115 13.31 -5.44 -16.11
CA LEU A 115 13.41 -6.90 -16.15
C LEU A 115 12.86 -7.44 -17.47
N CYS A 116 13.55 -8.45 -18.03
CA CYS A 116 13.06 -9.19 -19.18
C CYS A 116 12.25 -10.41 -18.70
N CYS A 117 10.96 -10.43 -18.98
CA CYS A 117 10.05 -11.47 -18.52
C CYS A 117 9.49 -12.27 -19.69
N LEU A 118 9.31 -13.58 -19.48
CA LEU A 118 8.55 -14.41 -20.41
C LEU A 118 7.05 -14.28 -20.07
N PRO A 119 6.19 -13.96 -21.05
CA PRO A 119 4.76 -13.97 -20.82
C PRO A 119 4.32 -15.39 -20.47
N VAL A 120 3.54 -15.52 -19.41
CA VAL A 120 2.86 -16.75 -19.01
C VAL A 120 1.37 -16.54 -19.17
N GLN A 121 0.62 -17.60 -19.51
CA GLN A 121 -0.83 -17.52 -19.49
C GLN A 121 -1.30 -17.21 -18.06
N PRO A 122 -2.26 -16.29 -17.89
CA PRO A 122 -2.77 -15.96 -16.57
C PRO A 122 -3.30 -17.22 -15.87
N ARG A 123 -2.85 -17.45 -14.63
CA ARG A 123 -3.23 -18.63 -13.82
C ARG A 123 -4.70 -18.58 -13.37
N ALA A 124 -5.29 -17.40 -13.38
CA ALA A 124 -6.72 -17.14 -13.21
C ALA A 124 -7.06 -15.89 -14.03
N ALA A 125 -8.25 -15.85 -14.63
CA ALA A 125 -8.78 -14.61 -15.16
C ALA A 125 -8.97 -13.63 -13.99
N VAL A 126 -8.28 -12.50 -14.00
CA VAL A 126 -8.72 -11.35 -13.21
C VAL A 126 -10.18 -11.10 -13.61
N PRO A 127 -11.13 -10.87 -12.68
CA PRO A 127 -12.52 -10.61 -13.05
C PRO A 127 -12.56 -9.37 -13.95
N ALA A 128 -12.64 -9.58 -15.27
CA ALA A 128 -12.70 -8.51 -16.26
C ALA A 128 -14.01 -7.70 -16.15
N THR A 129 -14.97 -8.23 -15.40
CA THR A 129 -16.33 -7.73 -15.20
C THR A 129 -16.35 -6.39 -14.49
N ASP A 130 -15.49 -6.15 -13.49
CA ASP A 130 -15.53 -4.89 -12.73
C ASP A 130 -14.98 -3.73 -13.55
N THR A 131 -13.85 -3.92 -14.26
CA THR A 131 -13.31 -2.87 -15.15
C THR A 131 -14.25 -2.52 -16.30
N ALA A 132 -14.95 -3.51 -16.87
CA ALA A 132 -15.92 -3.25 -17.93
C ALA A 132 -17.13 -2.42 -17.43
N MET A 133 -17.50 -2.55 -16.15
CA MET A 133 -18.60 -1.77 -15.57
C MET A 133 -18.24 -0.29 -15.39
N LEU A 134 -16.95 0.02 -15.27
CA LEU A 134 -16.46 1.39 -15.13
C LEU A 134 -16.46 2.16 -16.45
N GLU A 135 -16.60 1.49 -17.58
CA GLU A 135 -16.51 2.12 -18.90
C GLU A 135 -17.61 3.19 -19.09
N GLY A 136 -17.17 4.43 -19.37
CA GLY A 136 -18.04 5.60 -19.54
C GLY A 136 -18.64 6.17 -18.24
N LYS A 137 -18.42 5.53 -17.09
CA LYS A 137 -18.97 6.00 -15.79
C LYS A 137 -18.31 7.28 -15.34
N LYS A 138 -19.12 8.27 -14.95
CA LYS A 138 -18.66 9.59 -14.52
C LYS A 138 -18.43 9.60 -13.02
N ILE A 139 -17.17 9.71 -12.62
CA ILE A 139 -16.74 9.59 -11.22
C ILE A 139 -16.10 10.90 -10.78
N LEU A 140 -16.65 11.50 -9.73
CA LEU A 140 -16.08 12.69 -9.11
C LEU A 140 -15.31 12.30 -7.84
N LEU A 141 -14.02 12.62 -7.79
CA LEU A 141 -13.20 12.47 -6.59
C LEU A 141 -13.09 13.83 -5.90
N VAL A 142 -13.31 13.87 -4.60
CA VAL A 142 -13.37 15.11 -3.80
C VAL A 142 -12.40 14.99 -2.65
N GLY A 143 -11.48 15.91 -2.51
CA GLY A 143 -10.49 15.89 -1.44
C GLY A 143 -9.39 16.91 -1.67
N PRO A 144 -8.52 17.14 -0.68
CA PRO A 144 -7.39 18.05 -0.85
C PRO A 144 -6.50 17.62 -2.01
N ALA A 145 -5.93 18.59 -2.71
CA ALA A 145 -5.00 18.33 -3.81
C ALA A 145 -3.82 17.47 -3.31
N SER A 146 -3.79 16.21 -3.73
CA SER A 146 -2.78 15.23 -3.31
C SER A 146 -2.44 14.26 -4.45
N ARG A 147 -1.20 13.75 -4.43
CA ARG A 147 -0.74 12.74 -5.41
C ARG A 147 -1.59 11.46 -5.35
N TYR A 148 -2.17 11.15 -4.20
CA TYR A 148 -3.10 10.03 -4.07
C TYR A 148 -4.35 10.24 -4.93
N LEU A 149 -4.96 11.42 -4.87
CA LEU A 149 -6.16 11.76 -5.64
C LEU A 149 -5.88 11.79 -7.15
N GLU A 150 -4.71 12.31 -7.55
CA GLU A 150 -4.25 12.31 -8.94
C GLU A 150 -4.05 10.89 -9.49
N GLU A 151 -3.37 10.01 -8.75
CA GLU A 151 -3.16 8.63 -9.19
C GLU A 151 -4.45 7.81 -9.14
N ALA A 152 -5.36 8.07 -8.20
CA ALA A 152 -6.69 7.46 -8.17
C ALA A 152 -7.52 7.86 -9.39
N THR A 153 -7.49 9.15 -9.74
CA THR A 153 -8.13 9.68 -10.96
C THR A 153 -7.55 9.01 -12.21
N ARG A 154 -6.21 8.92 -12.32
CA ARG A 154 -5.55 8.25 -13.44
C ARG A 154 -5.87 6.75 -13.52
N ALA A 155 -5.97 6.07 -12.38
CA ALA A 155 -6.34 4.66 -12.31
C ALA A 155 -7.75 4.43 -12.88
N LEU A 156 -8.71 5.29 -12.50
CA LEU A 156 -10.09 5.20 -13.00
C LEU A 156 -10.19 5.54 -14.49
N LEU A 157 -9.48 6.56 -14.97
CA LEU A 157 -9.36 6.85 -16.40
C LEU A 157 -8.79 5.64 -17.17
N GLY A 158 -7.76 4.98 -16.61
CA GLY A 158 -7.19 3.77 -17.18
C GLY A 158 -8.13 2.56 -17.19
N CYS A 159 -9.19 2.58 -16.38
CA CYS A 159 -10.26 1.58 -16.37
C CYS A 159 -11.44 1.97 -17.29
N GLY A 160 -11.34 3.05 -18.07
CA GLY A 160 -12.39 3.49 -18.99
C GLY A 160 -13.45 4.43 -18.39
N ALA A 161 -13.33 4.78 -17.11
CA ALA A 161 -14.23 5.77 -16.50
C ALA A 161 -13.91 7.19 -16.96
N VAL A 162 -14.89 8.08 -16.86
CA VAL A 162 -14.72 9.53 -16.99
C VAL A 162 -14.53 10.10 -15.59
N ALA A 163 -13.28 10.13 -15.12
CA ALA A 163 -12.96 10.55 -13.76
C ALA A 163 -12.35 11.96 -13.71
N ARG A 164 -12.67 12.72 -12.65
CA ARG A 164 -12.06 14.02 -12.33
C ARG A 164 -11.95 14.23 -10.84
N CYS A 165 -10.97 15.01 -10.40
CA CYS A 165 -10.80 15.40 -8.99
C CYS A 165 -11.09 16.89 -8.77
N VAL A 166 -11.61 17.23 -7.59
CA VAL A 166 -11.84 18.60 -7.13
C VAL A 166 -11.41 18.76 -5.67
N ASP A 167 -10.95 19.97 -5.32
CA ASP A 167 -10.45 20.31 -3.98
C ASP A 167 -11.57 20.42 -2.93
N TYR A 168 -11.23 20.29 -1.64
CA TYR A 168 -12.14 20.32 -0.51
C TYR A 168 -11.55 21.01 0.74
N PRO A 169 -12.21 21.99 1.42
CA PRO A 169 -13.54 22.60 1.20
C PRO A 169 -13.45 24.05 0.67
N GLY A 170 -12.69 24.29 -0.42
CA GLY A 170 -12.56 25.60 -1.06
C GLY A 170 -13.08 25.59 -2.51
N GLU A 171 -13.76 26.66 -2.95
CA GLU A 171 -14.46 26.88 -4.25
C GLU A 171 -15.44 25.78 -4.74
N ALA A 172 -15.31 24.55 -4.27
CA ALA A 172 -16.06 23.38 -4.68
C ALA A 172 -17.46 23.33 -4.05
N THR A 173 -17.68 23.82 -2.84
CA THR A 173 -19.04 23.87 -2.27
C THR A 173 -19.98 24.79 -3.04
N GLU A 174 -19.47 25.80 -3.76
CA GLU A 174 -20.29 26.68 -4.62
C GLU A 174 -20.39 26.17 -6.07
N LYS A 175 -19.33 25.55 -6.63
CA LYS A 175 -19.32 25.03 -8.01
C LYS A 175 -19.80 23.57 -8.15
N VAL A 176 -19.73 22.76 -7.09
CA VAL A 176 -20.12 21.33 -7.08
C VAL A 176 -21.57 21.13 -6.63
N THR A 177 -22.14 22.09 -5.90
CA THR A 177 -23.60 22.17 -5.66
C THR A 177 -24.37 22.69 -6.87
N ASP A 178 -23.66 23.07 -7.94
CA ASP A 178 -24.28 23.37 -9.23
C ASP A 178 -25.06 22.12 -9.70
N ALA A 179 -26.36 22.28 -9.94
CA ALA A 179 -27.26 21.19 -10.32
C ALA A 179 -26.78 20.46 -11.60
N ALA A 180 -26.01 21.16 -12.44
CA ALA A 180 -25.34 20.58 -13.60
C ALA A 180 -24.19 19.62 -13.25
N LEU A 181 -23.48 19.85 -12.13
CA LEU A 181 -22.45 18.94 -11.64
C LEU A 181 -23.07 17.67 -11.04
N HIS A 182 -24.16 17.85 -10.29
CA HIS A 182 -24.96 16.80 -9.66
C HIS A 182 -25.55 15.79 -10.64
N SER A 183 -26.31 16.28 -11.63
CA SER A 183 -27.02 15.44 -12.60
C SER A 183 -26.10 14.72 -13.60
N ALA A 184 -24.79 14.98 -13.53
CA ALA A 184 -23.80 14.47 -14.46
C ALA A 184 -22.84 13.44 -13.85
N GLN A 185 -23.01 12.99 -12.60
CA GLN A 185 -22.15 11.94 -12.02
C GLN A 185 -22.90 10.62 -11.82
N ASP A 186 -22.19 9.51 -11.97
CA ASP A 186 -22.65 8.18 -11.57
C ASP A 186 -22.22 7.84 -10.13
N LEU A 187 -21.11 8.41 -9.62
CA LEU A 187 -20.56 8.15 -8.29
C LEU A 187 -19.72 9.33 -7.79
N VAL A 188 -19.71 9.55 -6.47
CA VAL A 188 -18.80 10.50 -5.81
C VAL A 188 -17.92 9.79 -4.78
N ALA A 189 -16.61 9.99 -4.87
CA ALA A 189 -15.62 9.46 -3.94
C ALA A 189 -15.03 10.59 -3.07
N LEU A 190 -15.15 10.49 -1.76
CA LEU A 190 -14.66 11.46 -0.79
C LEU A 190 -13.33 11.00 -0.20
N CYS A 191 -12.29 11.82 -0.27
CA CYS A 191 -10.97 11.49 0.25
C CYS A 191 -10.78 12.05 1.66
N LEU A 192 -10.54 11.15 2.62
CA LEU A 192 -10.11 11.49 3.96
C LEU A 192 -8.58 11.38 4.03
N GLU A 193 -7.90 12.49 4.31
CA GLU A 193 -6.45 12.48 4.51
C GLU A 193 -6.07 12.06 5.94
N PRO A 194 -4.91 11.41 6.15
CA PRO A 194 -4.48 10.91 7.46
C PRO A 194 -4.41 11.98 8.56
N GLU A 195 -4.12 13.23 8.20
CA GLU A 195 -3.98 14.35 9.14
C GLU A 195 -5.32 14.93 9.60
N GLN A 196 -6.43 14.53 8.97
CA GLN A 196 -7.76 15.04 9.27
C GLN A 196 -8.45 14.20 10.34
N GLU A 197 -9.00 14.86 11.35
CA GLU A 197 -9.85 14.20 12.34
C GLU A 197 -11.20 13.81 11.70
N VAL A 198 -11.64 12.56 11.90
CA VAL A 198 -12.86 12.01 11.29
C VAL A 198 -14.10 12.83 11.62
N THR A 199 -14.22 13.30 12.86
CA THR A 199 -15.34 14.13 13.33
C THR A 199 -15.39 15.49 12.63
N VAL A 200 -14.23 16.12 12.44
CA VAL A 200 -14.09 17.39 11.73
C VAL A 200 -14.40 17.20 10.25
N PHE A 201 -13.92 16.10 9.65
CA PHE A 201 -14.26 15.73 8.29
C PHE A 201 -15.77 15.51 8.13
N ALA A 202 -16.40 14.73 9.03
CA ALA A 202 -17.83 14.46 9.07
C ALA A 202 -18.68 15.75 9.04
N ALA A 203 -18.38 16.68 9.95
CA ALA A 203 -19.09 17.95 10.06
C ALA A 203 -18.98 18.79 8.79
N LYS A 204 -17.81 18.76 8.14
CA LYS A 204 -17.60 19.47 6.89
C LYS A 204 -18.35 18.80 5.72
N ILE A 205 -18.35 17.47 5.62
CA ILE A 205 -18.92 16.76 4.46
C ILE A 205 -20.44 16.61 4.55
N HIS A 206 -21.04 16.81 5.72
CA HIS A 206 -22.48 16.59 5.90
C HIS A 206 -23.36 17.40 4.93
N PRO A 207 -23.14 18.72 4.70
CA PRO A 207 -23.88 19.48 3.69
C PRO A 207 -23.64 18.96 2.26
N PHE A 208 -22.44 18.45 2.00
CA PHE A 208 -22.06 17.92 0.69
C PHE A 208 -22.72 16.57 0.42
N THR A 209 -22.58 15.60 1.33
CA THR A 209 -23.22 14.29 1.25
C THR A 209 -24.75 14.41 1.17
N ALA A 210 -25.34 15.38 1.87
CA ALA A 210 -26.77 15.70 1.75
C ALA A 210 -27.17 16.17 0.36
N ALA A 211 -26.34 16.97 -0.32
CA ALA A 211 -26.59 17.36 -1.70
C ALA A 211 -26.58 16.12 -2.63
N PHE A 212 -25.67 15.16 -2.39
CA PHE A 212 -25.45 13.94 -3.19
C PHE A 212 -26.18 12.70 -2.67
N ALA A 213 -27.23 12.87 -1.86
CA ALA A 213 -27.91 11.76 -1.19
C ALA A 213 -28.48 10.71 -2.17
N ASP A 214 -28.80 11.09 -3.40
CA ASP A 214 -29.33 10.20 -4.44
C ASP A 214 -28.23 9.46 -5.23
N LEU A 215 -26.95 9.80 -5.03
CA LEU A 215 -25.83 9.16 -5.73
C LEU A 215 -25.10 8.15 -4.83
N PRO A 216 -24.50 7.10 -5.42
CA PRO A 216 -23.54 6.26 -4.72
C PRO A 216 -22.34 7.08 -4.21
N LEU A 217 -22.05 6.95 -2.91
CA LEU A 217 -20.94 7.63 -2.25
C LEU A 217 -19.90 6.61 -1.73
N LEU A 218 -18.62 6.89 -2.01
CA LEU A 218 -17.49 6.05 -1.61
C LEU A 218 -16.50 6.86 -0.75
N LEU A 219 -16.07 6.34 0.39
CA LEU A 219 -14.97 6.93 1.17
C LEU A 219 -13.62 6.39 0.69
N LEU A 220 -12.63 7.24 0.42
CA LEU A 220 -11.23 6.86 0.27
C LEU A 220 -10.53 7.07 1.62
N ALA A 221 -10.30 5.97 2.32
CA ALA A 221 -9.86 5.93 3.71
C ALA A 221 -8.33 6.02 3.86
N PRO A 222 -7.81 6.67 4.92
CA PRO A 222 -6.40 6.66 5.23
C PRO A 222 -5.88 5.25 5.55
N PHE A 223 -4.56 5.07 5.47
CA PHE A 223 -3.93 3.78 5.72
C PHE A 223 -4.13 3.34 7.19
N GLY A 224 -4.42 2.06 7.40
CA GLY A 224 -4.59 1.48 8.74
C GLY A 224 -5.88 1.88 9.44
N TRP A 225 -6.74 2.67 8.81
CA TRP A 225 -8.07 2.98 9.32
C TRP A 225 -9.13 2.22 8.53
N ALA A 226 -9.88 1.38 9.24
CA ALA A 226 -11.04 0.67 8.73
C ALA A 226 -12.26 1.15 9.55
N PRO A 227 -13.19 1.92 8.96
CA PRO A 227 -14.34 2.41 9.69
C PRO A 227 -15.30 1.28 10.03
N VAL A 228 -15.95 1.38 11.19
CA VAL A 228 -17.08 0.50 11.52
C VAL A 228 -18.36 0.99 10.82
N ALA A 229 -19.35 0.10 10.65
CA ALA A 229 -20.57 0.40 9.91
C ALA A 229 -21.31 1.64 10.44
N ASP A 230 -21.34 1.85 11.76
CA ASP A 230 -22.01 3.00 12.36
C ASP A 230 -21.26 4.32 12.10
N GLU A 231 -19.93 4.31 12.02
CA GLU A 231 -19.13 5.49 11.64
C GLU A 231 -19.42 5.88 10.19
N LEU A 232 -19.47 4.92 9.27
CA LEU A 232 -19.82 5.19 7.87
C LEU A 232 -21.24 5.74 7.73
N ARG A 233 -22.20 5.18 8.47
CA ARG A 233 -23.60 5.67 8.47
C ARG A 233 -23.70 7.09 8.99
N GLN A 234 -22.94 7.46 10.02
CA GLN A 234 -22.88 8.84 10.52
C GLN A 234 -22.33 9.81 9.48
N LEU A 235 -21.46 9.33 8.57
CA LEU A 235 -20.97 10.09 7.42
C LEU A 235 -21.95 10.11 6.23
N GLY A 236 -23.06 9.40 6.30
CA GLY A 236 -23.99 9.22 5.16
C GLY A 236 -23.41 8.32 4.06
N LEU A 237 -22.45 7.45 4.38
CA LEU A 237 -21.73 6.61 3.44
C LEU A 237 -22.05 5.13 3.67
N THR A 238 -21.98 4.35 2.60
CA THR A 238 -22.20 2.89 2.65
C THR A 238 -20.97 2.09 2.26
N HIS A 239 -19.99 2.71 1.59
CA HIS A 239 -18.80 2.06 1.05
C HIS A 239 -17.53 2.84 1.36
N TRP A 240 -16.40 2.13 1.43
CA TRP A 240 -15.09 2.71 1.65
C TRP A 240 -13.99 1.89 0.96
N CYS A 241 -12.89 2.53 0.59
CA CYS A 241 -11.72 1.93 -0.05
C CYS A 241 -10.46 2.26 0.78
N PRO A 242 -9.71 1.25 1.25
CA PRO A 242 -8.46 1.49 1.98
C PRO A 242 -7.35 2.06 1.09
N ARG A 243 -6.38 2.73 1.72
CA ARG A 243 -5.01 2.90 1.19
C ARG A 243 -4.17 1.65 1.52
N PRO A 244 -3.14 1.31 0.72
CA PRO A 244 -2.62 2.02 -0.44
C PRO A 244 -3.49 1.83 -1.69
N LEU A 245 -3.37 2.77 -2.63
CA LEU A 245 -4.09 2.70 -3.91
C LEU A 245 -3.63 1.48 -4.72
N VAL A 246 -4.53 0.52 -4.92
CA VAL A 246 -4.35 -0.59 -5.87
C VAL A 246 -5.45 -0.50 -6.92
N VAL A 247 -5.07 -0.37 -8.20
CA VAL A 247 -6.00 -0.12 -9.31
C VAL A 247 -7.17 -1.11 -9.33
N GLN A 248 -6.89 -2.41 -9.21
CA GLN A 248 -7.92 -3.44 -9.21
C GLN A 248 -8.87 -3.33 -8.01
N LYS A 249 -8.33 -3.01 -6.82
CA LYS A 249 -9.15 -2.84 -5.62
C LYS A 249 -10.05 -1.62 -5.75
N LEU A 250 -9.50 -0.48 -6.19
CA LEU A 250 -10.28 0.73 -6.43
C LEU A 250 -11.40 0.45 -7.44
N ALA A 251 -11.10 -0.18 -8.57
CA ALA A 251 -12.09 -0.50 -9.61
C ALA A 251 -13.21 -1.40 -9.07
N SER A 252 -12.86 -2.45 -8.32
CA SER A 252 -13.84 -3.34 -7.67
C SER A 252 -14.72 -2.58 -6.66
N MET A 253 -14.12 -1.77 -5.77
CA MET A 253 -14.88 -0.99 -4.79
C MET A 253 -15.84 0.02 -5.44
N VAL A 254 -15.40 0.66 -6.54
CA VAL A 254 -16.24 1.57 -7.33
C VAL A 254 -17.38 0.81 -8.00
N ALA A 255 -17.10 -0.35 -8.61
CA ALA A 255 -18.13 -1.18 -9.23
C ALA A 255 -19.17 -1.67 -8.20
N ASP A 256 -18.73 -2.11 -7.01
CA ASP A 256 -19.61 -2.52 -5.90
C ASP A 256 -20.50 -1.37 -5.43
N THR A 257 -19.92 -0.17 -5.29
CA THR A 257 -20.66 1.04 -4.89
C THR A 257 -21.71 1.40 -5.95
N LEU A 258 -21.37 1.34 -7.23
CA LEU A 258 -22.30 1.59 -8.33
C LEU A 258 -23.42 0.55 -8.42
N ARG A 259 -23.17 -0.70 -8.02
CA ARG A 259 -24.20 -1.74 -7.96
C ARG A 259 -25.22 -1.50 -6.85
N GLY A 260 -24.93 -0.63 -5.89
CA GLY A 260 -25.71 -0.51 -4.66
C GLY A 260 -25.72 -1.82 -3.86
N SER A 261 -24.73 -2.70 -4.10
CA SER A 261 -24.57 -3.90 -3.30
C SER A 261 -24.15 -3.42 -1.93
N LEU A 262 -25.08 -3.39 -0.97
CA LEU A 262 -24.75 -3.27 0.44
C LEU A 262 -23.56 -4.18 0.69
N LEU A 263 -22.53 -3.69 1.38
CA LEU A 263 -21.45 -4.53 1.86
C LEU A 263 -22.12 -5.78 2.42
N SER A 264 -21.95 -6.93 1.75
CA SER A 264 -22.14 -8.17 2.48
C SER A 264 -21.20 -8.02 3.67
N ASP A 265 -21.66 -8.28 4.88
CA ASP A 265 -20.82 -8.39 6.09
C ASP A 265 -19.67 -9.42 5.94
N GLN A 266 -19.48 -9.98 4.75
CA GLN A 266 -18.26 -10.61 4.30
C GLN A 266 -17.17 -9.53 4.16
N PRO A 267 -16.17 -9.47 5.06
CA PRO A 267 -14.94 -8.77 4.74
C PRO A 267 -14.46 -9.27 3.38
N LEU A 268 -14.23 -8.35 2.43
CA LEU A 268 -13.63 -8.66 1.14
C LEU A 268 -12.43 -9.57 1.38
N GLU A 269 -12.49 -10.81 0.86
CA GLU A 269 -11.37 -11.75 0.90
C GLU A 269 -10.11 -11.01 0.46
N GLY A 270 -9.21 -10.73 1.41
CA GLY A 270 -8.06 -9.86 1.19
C GLY A 270 -7.61 -8.98 2.34
N GLU A 271 -8.27 -8.98 3.51
CA GLU A 271 -7.62 -8.54 4.75
C GLU A 271 -7.08 -9.74 5.52
N PRO A 272 -5.75 -9.85 5.74
CA PRO A 272 -5.18 -10.90 6.57
C PRO A 272 -5.73 -10.87 7.99
N ALA A 273 -6.16 -9.71 8.49
CA ALA A 273 -6.59 -9.56 9.86
C ALA A 273 -7.80 -10.47 10.17
N ALA A 274 -8.97 -10.25 9.57
CA ALA A 274 -10.22 -10.92 10.01
C ALA A 274 -10.21 -12.46 9.86
N VAL A 275 -9.52 -13.02 8.85
CA VAL A 275 -9.43 -14.48 8.63
C VAL A 275 -8.48 -15.17 9.61
N LEU A 276 -7.53 -14.44 10.21
CA LEU A 276 -6.61 -15.02 11.19
C LEU A 276 -7.28 -15.32 12.55
N HIS A 277 -8.35 -14.61 12.93
CA HIS A 277 -8.87 -14.64 14.31
C HIS A 277 -9.59 -15.94 14.70
N SER A 278 -10.16 -16.69 13.74
CA SER A 278 -10.94 -17.90 14.07
C SER A 278 -10.11 -19.18 14.15
N GLY A 279 -8.87 -19.19 13.65
CA GLY A 279 -8.03 -20.39 13.56
C GLY A 279 -7.08 -20.62 14.75
N TYR A 280 -6.90 -19.61 15.62
CA TYR A 280 -5.84 -19.62 16.63
C TYR A 280 -6.32 -19.69 18.08
N ALA A 281 -7.64 -19.77 18.30
CA ALA A 281 -8.21 -19.90 19.64
C ALA A 281 -7.59 -21.11 20.39
N GLY A 282 -7.04 -20.85 21.58
CA GLY A 282 -6.38 -21.85 22.43
C GLY A 282 -4.96 -22.25 22.01
N LYS A 283 -4.40 -21.64 20.96
CA LYS A 283 -2.98 -21.79 20.62
C LYS A 283 -2.12 -20.88 21.49
N ARG A 284 -0.95 -21.37 21.87
CA ARG A 284 0.00 -20.67 22.75
C ARG A 284 1.35 -20.52 22.07
N VAL A 285 1.94 -19.33 22.19
CA VAL A 285 3.21 -18.96 21.55
C VAL A 285 4.26 -18.63 22.60
N LEU A 286 5.49 -19.12 22.43
CA LEU A 286 6.64 -18.64 23.22
C LEU A 286 7.33 -17.53 22.43
N VAL A 287 7.56 -16.38 23.04
CA VAL A 287 8.25 -15.24 22.43
C VAL A 287 9.54 -14.97 23.20
N ALA A 288 10.67 -15.02 22.50
CA ALA A 288 12.00 -14.77 23.04
C ALA A 288 12.59 -13.52 22.39
N GLU A 289 12.66 -12.43 23.15
CA GLU A 289 12.99 -11.07 22.69
C GLU A 289 13.58 -10.29 23.87
N ASP A 290 14.76 -9.70 23.71
CA ASP A 290 15.47 -9.00 24.80
C ASP A 290 15.07 -7.53 24.95
N ASN A 291 14.51 -6.91 23.90
CA ASN A 291 14.05 -5.53 23.93
C ASN A 291 12.60 -5.42 24.43
N HIS A 292 12.42 -4.74 25.56
CA HIS A 292 11.10 -4.55 26.18
C HIS A 292 10.09 -3.82 25.27
N VAL A 293 10.54 -2.91 24.40
CA VAL A 293 9.65 -2.22 23.45
C VAL A 293 9.13 -3.19 22.40
N ASN A 294 9.99 -4.07 21.87
CA ASN A 294 9.59 -5.10 20.91
C ASN A 294 8.62 -6.09 21.56
N GLN A 295 8.86 -6.50 22.81
CA GLN A 295 7.92 -7.33 23.55
C GLN A 295 6.51 -6.70 23.64
N ILE A 296 6.41 -5.39 23.89
CA ILE A 296 5.13 -4.66 23.94
C ILE A 296 4.43 -4.65 22.57
N VAL A 297 5.17 -4.50 21.48
CA VAL A 297 4.59 -4.53 20.13
C VAL A 297 4.10 -5.93 19.78
N ILE A 298 4.94 -6.95 20.00
CA ILE A 298 4.64 -8.35 19.70
C ILE A 298 3.42 -8.83 20.51
N SER A 299 3.38 -8.55 21.81
CA SER A 299 2.24 -8.88 22.68
C SER A 299 0.93 -8.29 22.16
N ARG A 300 0.91 -6.99 21.83
CA ARG A 300 -0.29 -6.35 21.26
C ARG A 300 -0.74 -6.99 19.94
N MET A 301 0.20 -7.45 19.11
CA MET A 301 -0.13 -8.17 17.88
C MET A 301 -0.74 -9.55 18.18
N LEU A 302 -0.17 -10.29 19.15
CA LEU A 302 -0.68 -11.60 19.56
C LEU A 302 -2.04 -11.51 20.26
N ASP A 303 -2.26 -10.48 21.08
CA ASP A 303 -3.55 -10.17 21.71
C ASP A 303 -4.63 -9.93 20.65
N LYS A 304 -4.32 -9.12 19.62
CA LYS A 304 -5.24 -8.91 18.49
C LYS A 304 -5.59 -10.22 17.82
N LEU A 305 -4.64 -11.15 17.68
CA LEU A 305 -4.86 -12.47 17.09
C LEU A 305 -5.55 -13.48 18.03
N GLY A 306 -5.84 -13.12 19.29
CA GLY A 306 -6.45 -14.01 20.28
C GLY A 306 -5.55 -15.17 20.73
N LEU A 307 -4.23 -15.02 20.59
CA LEU A 307 -3.24 -16.03 20.98
C LEU A 307 -2.82 -15.86 22.43
N ALA A 308 -2.70 -16.97 23.16
CA ALA A 308 -1.98 -16.94 24.44
C ALA A 308 -0.48 -16.90 24.18
N TYR A 309 0.29 -16.23 25.03
CA TYR A 309 1.74 -16.21 24.87
C TYR A 309 2.49 -16.09 26.20
N ASP A 310 3.73 -16.55 26.20
CA ASP A 310 4.71 -16.28 27.26
C ASP A 310 5.89 -15.51 26.68
N LEU A 311 6.39 -14.53 27.42
CA LEU A 311 7.56 -13.73 27.05
C LEU A 311 8.79 -14.19 27.86
N VAL A 312 9.94 -14.26 27.19
CA VAL A 312 11.26 -14.45 27.80
C VAL A 312 12.27 -13.48 27.18
N SER A 313 13.29 -13.11 27.94
CA SER A 313 14.25 -12.06 27.55
C SER A 313 15.60 -12.57 27.06
N ASP A 314 15.85 -13.87 27.11
CA ASP A 314 17.12 -14.47 26.65
C ASP A 314 16.91 -15.90 26.13
N GLY A 315 17.89 -16.39 25.38
CA GLY A 315 17.83 -17.71 24.75
C GLY A 315 17.81 -18.85 25.78
N ARG A 316 18.44 -18.67 26.94
CA ARG A 316 18.45 -19.68 28.01
C ARG A 316 17.08 -19.90 28.61
N GLN A 317 16.35 -18.83 28.92
CA GLN A 317 15.00 -18.89 29.44
C GLN A 317 14.04 -19.53 28.44
N ALA A 318 14.21 -19.24 27.14
CA ALA A 318 13.43 -19.88 26.08
C ALA A 318 13.65 -21.41 26.09
N LEU A 319 14.91 -21.85 26.13
CA LEU A 319 15.26 -23.26 26.17
C LEU A 319 14.77 -23.95 27.45
N ASP A 320 14.90 -23.30 28.60
CA ASP A 320 14.43 -23.83 29.89
C ASP A 320 12.91 -24.04 29.88
N ARG A 321 12.15 -23.13 29.26
CA ARG A 321 10.68 -23.25 29.08
C ARG A 321 10.30 -24.40 28.15
N LEU A 322 10.96 -24.50 26.99
CA LEU A 322 10.72 -25.59 26.05
C LEU A 322 11.11 -26.94 26.63
N THR A 323 12.21 -27.03 27.38
CA THR A 323 12.65 -28.28 28.00
C THR A 323 11.64 -28.77 29.04
N ARG A 324 10.98 -27.86 29.76
CA ARG A 324 9.96 -28.20 30.76
C ARG A 324 8.63 -28.62 30.13
N ASP A 325 8.18 -27.93 29.08
CA ASP A 325 6.85 -28.14 28.51
C ASP A 325 6.76 -27.71 27.03
N TYR A 326 7.52 -28.37 26.15
CA TYR A 326 7.50 -28.05 24.72
C TYR A 326 6.12 -28.29 24.07
N GLN A 327 5.30 -29.19 24.62
CA GLN A 327 3.98 -29.53 24.07
C GLN A 327 2.93 -28.45 24.33
N ALA A 328 3.15 -27.57 25.33
CA ALA A 328 2.27 -26.43 25.58
C ALA A 328 2.36 -25.36 24.48
N TYR A 329 3.45 -25.32 23.72
CA TYR A 329 3.69 -24.29 22.71
C TYR A 329 3.45 -24.81 21.30
N HIS A 330 2.73 -24.02 20.51
CA HIS A 330 2.41 -24.33 19.13
C HIS A 330 3.32 -23.59 18.14
N LEU A 331 3.99 -22.55 18.61
CA LEU A 331 4.93 -21.73 17.85
C LEU A 331 5.95 -21.12 18.83
N VAL A 332 7.19 -20.96 18.36
CA VAL A 332 8.22 -20.17 19.02
C VAL A 332 8.62 -19.04 18.09
N LEU A 333 8.47 -17.80 18.55
CA LEU A 333 9.01 -16.61 17.93
C LEU A 333 10.28 -16.22 18.69
N MET A 334 11.41 -16.19 18.02
CA MET A 334 12.71 -15.99 18.68
C MET A 334 13.52 -15.00 17.86
N ASP A 335 14.02 -13.97 18.53
CA ASP A 335 15.04 -13.09 17.97
C ASP A 335 16.34 -13.87 17.79
N CYS A 336 16.98 -13.70 16.63
CA CYS A 336 18.27 -14.32 16.34
C CYS A 336 19.43 -13.57 16.99
N GLU A 337 19.26 -12.29 17.33
CA GLU A 337 20.27 -11.44 17.96
C GLU A 337 19.93 -11.11 19.41
N MET A 338 19.80 -12.16 20.24
CA MET A 338 19.54 -12.03 21.67
C MET A 338 20.67 -12.66 22.51
N PRO A 339 20.93 -12.16 23.73
CA PRO A 339 21.87 -12.79 24.66
C PRO A 339 21.42 -14.22 25.02
N VAL A 340 22.41 -15.07 25.34
CA VAL A 340 22.19 -16.44 25.83
C VAL A 340 22.00 -16.43 27.34
#